data_AF-A0AAV4MF62-F1
#
_entry.id   AF-A0AAV4MF62-F1
#
_cell.length_a   1.000
_cell.length_b   1.000
_cell.length_c   1.000
_cell.angle_alpha   90.00
_cell.angle_beta   90.00
_cell.angle_gamma   90.00
#
_symmetry.space_group_name_H-M   'P 1'
#
loop_
_entity.id
_entity.type
_entity.pdbx_description
1 polymer ?
#
loop_
_entity_poly.entity_id
_entity_poly.type
_entity_poly.pdbx_seq_one_letter_code
_entity_poly.pdbx_strand_id
1 'polypeptide(L)'
;MIDSVYEALRHESRFAHELFVGHPDEEARLEILQKLCRKIKLSSDFYFYWLAHHTPGYAVADLKKLVVTAKKRLEYSGNTIYLQMELNLK
;
A
#
# COMPACT_ATOMS: atom_id res chain seq x y z
N MET A 1 16.29 -2.91 -19.30
CA MET A 1 15.43 -3.50 -20.35
C MET A 1 14.00 -2.97 -20.29
N ILE A 2 13.82 -1.67 -20.01
CA ILE A 2 12.52 -0.99 -20.08
C ILE A 2 12.49 -0.05 -21.29
N ASP A 3 13.65 0.40 -21.77
CA ASP A 3 13.76 1.42 -22.82
C ASP A 3 13.25 1.02 -24.21
N SER A 4 13.31 -0.26 -24.60
CA SER A 4 12.97 -0.64 -25.98
C SER A 4 11.47 -0.71 -26.27
N VAL A 5 10.61 -0.76 -25.23
CA VAL A 5 9.15 -0.79 -25.40
C VAL A 5 8.59 0.62 -25.61
N TYR A 6 9.26 1.65 -25.08
CA TYR A 6 8.79 3.04 -25.16
C TYR A 6 8.98 3.65 -26.54
N GLU A 7 10.05 3.29 -27.25
CA GLU A 7 10.39 3.90 -28.55
C GLU A 7 9.29 3.67 -29.60
N ALA A 8 8.66 2.48 -29.60
CA ALA A 8 7.59 2.16 -30.54
C ALA A 8 6.24 2.81 -30.18
N LEU A 9 5.95 2.99 -28.88
CA LEU A 9 4.70 3.59 -28.40
C LEU A 9 4.70 5.13 -28.47
N ARG A 10 5.87 5.75 -28.63
CA ARG A 10 6.02 7.22 -28.75
C ARG A 10 5.59 7.77 -30.11
N HIS A 11 5.63 6.94 -31.16
CA HIS A 11 5.34 7.36 -32.53
C HIS A 11 3.85 7.29 -32.89
N GLU A 12 3.07 6.46 -32.19
CA GLU A 12 1.61 6.47 -32.28
C GLU A 12 1.06 7.48 -31.27
N SER A 13 0.63 8.64 -31.78
CA SER A 13 0.09 9.80 -31.06
C SER A 13 -1.14 9.50 -30.16
N ARG A 14 -0.96 8.71 -29.09
CA ARG A 14 -1.93 8.50 -28.01
C ARG A 14 -1.30 8.54 -26.61
N PHE A 15 0.03 8.62 -26.50
CA PHE A 15 0.76 8.65 -25.22
C PHE A 15 1.55 9.95 -25.02
N ALA A 16 0.93 11.11 -25.29
CA ALA A 16 1.61 12.41 -25.17
C ALA A 16 1.79 12.92 -23.72
N HIS A 17 1.23 12.25 -22.71
CA HIS A 17 1.30 12.70 -21.32
C HIS A 17 1.71 11.54 -20.42
N GLU A 18 3.01 11.41 -20.18
CA GLU A 18 3.53 10.55 -19.12
C GLU A 18 3.20 11.21 -17.77
N LEU A 19 2.21 10.67 -17.06
CA LEU A 19 1.93 11.06 -15.69
C LEU A 19 2.85 10.26 -14.77
N PHE A 20 3.90 10.91 -14.26
CA PHE A 20 4.73 10.32 -13.22
C PHE A 20 3.96 10.30 -11.90
N VAL A 21 3.64 9.09 -11.42
CA VAL A 21 3.11 8.88 -10.07
C VAL A 21 4.24 8.34 -9.23
N GLY A 22 4.80 9.21 -8.37
CA GLY A 22 5.84 8.83 -7.42
C GLY A 22 5.32 7.93 -6.29
N HIS A 23 6.22 7.56 -5.38
CA HIS A 23 5.82 6.88 -4.15
C HIS A 23 4.95 7.82 -3.29
N PRO A 24 3.91 7.29 -2.62
CA PRO A 24 3.09 8.09 -1.72
C PRO A 24 3.93 8.61 -0.55
N ASP A 25 3.75 9.89 -0.21
CA ASP A 25 4.24 10.47 1.03
C ASP A 25 3.52 9.86 2.25
N GLU A 26 3.92 10.25 3.46
CA GLU A 26 3.37 9.66 4.70
C GLU A 26 1.87 9.90 4.85
N GLU A 27 1.38 11.08 4.51
CA GLU A 27 -0.05 11.43 4.57
C GLU A 27 -0.85 10.62 3.53
N ALA A 28 -0.34 10.48 2.32
CA ALA A 28 -0.94 9.65 1.29
C ALA A 28 -0.97 8.18 1.72
N ARG A 29 0.11 7.65 2.33
CA ARG A 29 0.12 6.29 2.88
C ARG A 29 -0.93 6.12 3.97
N LEU A 30 -1.08 7.09 4.87
CA LEU A 30 -2.12 7.10 5.91
C LEU A 30 -3.52 6.97 5.29
N GLU A 31 -3.84 7.81 4.30
CA GLU A 31 -5.14 7.75 3.62
C GLU A 31 -5.36 6.42 2.89
N ILE A 32 -4.33 5.93 2.19
CA ILE A 32 -4.39 4.64 1.47
C ILE A 32 -4.69 3.53 2.46
N LEU A 33 -4.00 3.49 3.60
CA LEU A 33 -4.19 2.48 4.64
C LEU A 33 -5.59 2.55 5.24
N GLN A 34 -6.11 3.74 5.54
CA GLN A 34 -7.50 3.92 6.00
C GLN A 34 -8.52 3.41 4.97
N LYS A 35 -8.32 3.74 3.69
CA LYS A 35 -9.20 3.30 2.59
C LYS A 35 -9.16 1.78 2.42
N LEU A 36 -7.97 1.17 2.45
CA LEU A 36 -7.79 -0.28 2.33
C LEU A 36 -8.41 -1.03 3.52
N CYS A 37 -8.30 -0.48 4.73
CA CYS A 37 -8.79 -1.10 5.95
C CYS A 37 -10.27 -0.82 6.26
N ARG A 38 -10.96 0.02 5.49
CA ARG A 38 -12.38 0.40 5.73
C ARG A 38 -13.34 -0.79 5.89
N LYS A 39 -13.04 -1.95 5.28
CA LYS A 39 -13.87 -3.17 5.35
C LYS A 39 -13.29 -4.25 6.29
N ILE A 40 -12.26 -3.93 7.07
CA ILE A 40 -11.61 -4.85 8.00
C ILE A 40 -12.07 -4.50 9.41
N LYS A 41 -12.43 -5.50 10.22
CA LYS A 41 -12.71 -5.30 11.64
C LYS A 41 -11.38 -5.07 12.34
N LEU A 42 -11.13 -3.84 12.75
CA LEU A 42 -9.94 -3.43 13.50
C LEU A 42 -10.37 -2.96 14.89
N SER A 43 -9.45 -2.99 15.85
CA SER A 43 -9.68 -2.38 17.17
C SER A 43 -9.90 -0.87 17.03
N SER A 44 -10.68 -0.28 17.94
CA SER A 44 -10.83 1.18 18.08
C SER A 44 -9.50 1.89 18.26
N ASP A 45 -8.52 1.21 18.86
CA ASP A 45 -7.19 1.75 19.16
C ASP A 45 -6.18 1.49 18.02
N PHE A 46 -6.64 1.22 16.81
CA PHE A 46 -5.72 0.97 15.70
C PHE A 46 -5.07 2.26 15.17
N TYR A 47 -3.77 2.40 15.43
CA TYR A 47 -2.98 3.56 15.03
C TYR A 47 -2.47 3.45 13.58
N PHE A 48 -3.24 3.98 12.63
CA PHE A 48 -2.83 4.08 11.22
C PHE A 48 -1.59 4.96 11.00
N TYR A 49 -1.44 6.03 11.80
CA TYR A 49 -0.29 6.94 11.69
C TYR A 49 1.03 6.21 11.90
N TRP A 50 1.08 5.32 12.89
CA TRP A 50 2.26 4.50 13.17
C TRP A 50 2.62 3.62 11.97
N LEU A 51 1.64 3.01 11.31
CA LEU A 51 1.85 2.19 10.13
C LEU A 51 2.37 3.00 8.93
N ALA A 52 1.80 4.18 8.70
CA ALA A 52 2.23 5.07 7.62
C ALA A 52 3.68 5.54 7.82
N HIS A 53 4.05 5.87 9.06
CA HIS A 53 5.39 6.28 9.44
C HIS A 53 6.44 5.17 9.21
N HIS A 54 6.10 3.91 9.51
CA HIS A 54 7.01 2.76 9.39
C HIS A 54 6.99 2.08 8.02
N THR A 55 6.35 2.67 7.01
CA THR A 55 6.32 2.14 5.63
C THR A 55 6.89 3.12 4.58
N PRO A 56 8.04 3.78 4.82
CA PRO A 56 8.65 4.65 3.82
C PRO A 56 9.05 3.84 2.57
N GLY A 57 8.81 4.42 1.39
CA GLY A 57 9.14 3.78 0.10
C GLY A 57 8.17 2.67 -0.33
N TYR A 58 7.13 2.37 0.45
CA TYR A 58 6.10 1.41 0.03
C TYR A 58 5.27 2.01 -1.10
N ALA A 59 5.13 1.28 -2.20
CA ALA A 59 4.16 1.61 -3.24
C ALA A 59 2.74 1.22 -2.80
N VAL A 60 1.73 1.72 -3.51
CA VAL A 60 0.31 1.37 -3.27
C VAL A 60 0.09 -0.15 -3.28
N ALA A 61 0.81 -0.86 -4.15
CA ALA A 61 0.75 -2.32 -4.25
C ALA A 61 1.28 -3.00 -2.98
N ASP A 62 2.35 -2.49 -2.38
CA ASP A 62 2.96 -3.03 -1.16
C ASP A 62 2.05 -2.85 0.05
N LEU A 63 1.47 -1.66 0.20
CA LEU A 63 0.48 -1.38 1.26
C LEU A 63 -0.74 -2.29 1.13
N LYS A 64 -1.24 -2.49 -0.09
CA LYS A 64 -2.35 -3.42 -0.35
C LYS A 64 -1.98 -4.86 0.01
N LYS A 65 -0.77 -5.30 -0.34
CA LYS A 65 -0.28 -6.65 -0.03
C LYS A 65 -0.13 -6.85 1.49
N LEU A 66 0.36 -5.83 2.19
CA LEU A 66 0.48 -5.82 3.65
C LEU A 66 -0.90 -6.01 4.31
N VAL A 67 -1.88 -5.19 3.92
CA VAL A 67 -3.25 -5.27 4.46
C VAL A 67 -3.92 -6.61 4.15
N VAL A 68 -3.76 -7.14 2.93
CA VAL A 68 -4.35 -8.43 2.54
C VAL A 68 -3.73 -9.58 3.34
N THR A 69 -2.41 -9.58 3.52
CA THR A 69 -1.71 -10.62 4.30
C THR A 69 -2.16 -10.61 5.76
N ALA A 70 -2.24 -9.44 6.37
CA ALA A 70 -2.72 -9.30 7.73
C ALA A 70 -4.19 -9.74 7.87
N LYS A 71 -5.06 -9.33 6.94
CA LYS A 71 -6.47 -9.76 6.94
C LYS A 71 -6.60 -11.28 6.93
N LYS A 72 -5.86 -11.97 6.05
CA LYS A 72 -5.88 -13.44 5.99
C LYS A 72 -5.47 -14.05 7.33
N ARG A 73 -4.42 -13.53 7.97
CA ARG A 73 -3.96 -14.00 9.28
C ARG A 73 -5.02 -13.82 10.38
N LEU A 74 -5.75 -12.70 10.37
CA LEU A 74 -6.89 -12.49 11.28
C LEU A 74 -8.00 -13.53 11.07
N GLU A 75 -8.32 -13.85 9.81
CA GLU A 75 -9.33 -14.87 9.46
C GLU A 75 -8.92 -16.27 9.94
N TYR A 76 -7.62 -16.63 9.90
CA TYR A 76 -7.12 -17.91 10.40
C TYR A 76 -7.05 -17.99 11.93
N SER A 77 -6.71 -16.88 12.61
CA SER A 77 -6.50 -16.87 14.06
C SER A 77 -7.77 -16.60 14.87
N GLY A 78 -8.85 -16.11 14.26
CA GLY A 78 -10.09 -15.73 14.95
C GLY A 78 -9.96 -14.57 15.94
N ASN A 79 -8.80 -13.89 15.97
CA ASN A 79 -8.49 -12.86 16.95
C ASN A 79 -8.17 -11.54 16.25
N THR A 80 -8.78 -10.45 16.70
CA THR A 80 -8.94 -9.18 15.94
C THR A 80 -7.73 -8.22 16.04
N ILE A 81 -6.68 -8.58 16.78
CA ILE A 81 -5.74 -7.61 17.38
C ILE A 81 -4.39 -7.46 16.61
N TYR A 82 -4.17 -8.16 15.49
CA TYR A 82 -2.79 -8.41 15.03
C TYR A 82 -2.10 -7.39 14.11
N LEU A 83 -2.67 -6.22 13.78
CA LEU A 83 -1.94 -5.29 12.91
C LEU A 83 -0.75 -4.58 13.60
N GLN A 84 -0.72 -4.50 14.94
CA GLN A 84 0.37 -3.86 15.68
C GLN A 84 1.59 -4.77 15.89
N MET A 85 1.44 -6.11 15.87
CA MET A 85 2.51 -7.03 16.28
C MET A 85 3.43 -7.51 15.15
N GLU A 86 2.97 -7.51 13.89
CA GLU A 86 3.78 -8.06 12.78
C GLU A 86 4.70 -7.06 12.08
N LEU A 87 4.72 -5.81 12.54
CA LEU A 87 5.68 -4.79 12.08
C LEU A 87 6.92 -4.69 12.97
N ASN A 88 7.24 -5.77 13.70
CA ASN A 88 8.63 -6.14 13.91
C ASN A 88 9.26 -6.53 12.55
N LEU A 89 9.30 -5.55 11.63
CA LEU A 89 10.18 -5.58 10.49
C LEU A 89 11.61 -5.49 11.06
N LYS A 90 12.37 -6.56 10.83
CA LYS A 90 13.82 -6.61 11.01
C LYS A 90 14.51 -5.39 10.41
#